data_AF-A0A957GDJ6-F1
#
_entry.id   AF-A0A957GDJ6-F1
#
_cell.length_a   1.000
_cell.length_b   1.000
_cell.length_c   1.000
_cell.angle_alpha   90.00
_cell.angle_beta   90.00
_cell.angle_gamma   90.00
#
_symmetry.space_group_name_H-M   'P 1'
#
loop_
_entity.id
_entity.type
_entity.pdbx_description
1 polymer ?
#
loop_
_entity_poly.entity_id
_entity_poly.type
_entity_poly.pdbx_seq_one_letter_code
_entity_poly.pdbx_strand_id
1 'polypeptide(L)' 'MSAVQDLLTNYQHIIDNLVIITGSKGAFEVLVNDEVLYSKKQSGRHAEPGEVLQLFEQLVGADVPKYPQSK' A
#
# COMPACT_ATOMS: atom_id res chain seq x y z
N MET A 1 -0.24 8.99 9.40
CA MET A 1 -0.48 8.92 7.94
C MET A 1 -1.28 7.65 7.65
N SER A 2 -2.08 7.63 6.59
CA SER A 2 -2.82 6.43 6.18
C SER A 2 -2.10 5.75 5.01
N ALA A 3 -2.22 4.42 4.92
CA ALA A 3 -1.62 3.66 3.83
C ALA A 3 -2.05 4.17 2.43
N VAL A 4 -3.31 4.59 2.27
CA VAL A 4 -3.82 5.15 1.02
C VAL A 4 -3.10 6.46 0.66
N GLN A 5 -2.95 7.36 1.62
CA GLN A 5 -2.25 8.63 1.38
C GLN A 5 -0.79 8.38 0.99
N ASP A 6 -0.12 7.46 1.69
CA ASP A 6 1.29 7.13 1.42
C ASP A 6 1.46 6.56 0.00
N LEU A 7 0.59 5.63 -0.41
CA LEU A 7 0.62 5.04 -1.75
C LEU A 7 0.32 6.07 -2.85
N LEU A 8 -0.74 6.86 -2.72
CA LEU A 8 -1.09 7.85 -3.76
C LEU A 8 -0.04 8.95 -3.87
N THR A 9 0.52 9.42 -2.75
CA THR A 9 1.56 10.45 -2.78
C THR A 9 2.79 9.98 -3.57
N ASN A 10 3.22 8.73 -3.37
CA ASN A 10 4.48 8.22 -3.91
C ASN A 10 4.32 7.46 -5.24
N TYR A 11 3.17 6.88 -5.52
CA TYR A 11 3.01 5.90 -6.60
C TYR A 11 1.72 6.07 -7.42
N GLN A 12 0.97 7.16 -7.27
CA GLN A 12 -0.25 7.39 -8.09
C GLN A 12 -0.03 7.25 -9.61
N HIS A 13 1.17 7.53 -10.11
CA HIS A 13 1.52 7.47 -11.53
C HIS A 13 1.57 6.05 -12.11
N ILE A 14 1.64 5.00 -11.27
CA ILE A 14 1.60 3.59 -11.68
C ILE A 14 0.39 2.83 -11.13
N ILE A 15 -0.46 3.48 -10.33
CA ILE A 15 -1.68 2.89 -9.79
C ILE A 15 -2.82 3.21 -10.76
N ASP A 16 -3.28 2.19 -11.48
CA ASP A 16 -4.44 2.32 -12.38
C ASP A 16 -5.74 2.56 -11.61
N ASN A 17 -5.94 1.81 -10.52
CA ASN A 17 -7.12 1.92 -9.67
C ASN A 17 -6.79 1.64 -8.20
N LEU A 18 -7.45 2.36 -7.29
CA LEU A 18 -7.40 2.12 -5.86
C LEU A 18 -8.83 2.04 -5.31
N VAL A 19 -9.17 0.88 -4.76
CA VAL A 19 -10.51 0.61 -4.21
C VAL A 19 -10.41 0.46 -2.70
N ILE A 20 -11.23 1.20 -1.96
CA ILE A 20 -11.41 1.02 -0.52
C ILE A 20 -12.66 0.17 -0.31
N ILE A 21 -12.46 -1.06 0.15
CA ILE A 21 -13.55 -1.97 0.52
C ILE A 21 -13.72 -1.88 2.04
N THR A 22 -14.89 -1.47 2.51
CA THR A 22 -15.18 -1.43 3.95
C THR A 22 -15.23 -2.85 4.51
N GLY A 23 -14.25 -3.19 5.33
CA GLY A 23 -14.18 -4.50 5.99
C GLY A 23 -15.18 -4.66 7.14
N SER A 24 -15.36 -5.89 7.57
CA SER A 24 -16.05 -6.23 8.82
C SER A 24 -15.05 -6.75 9.87
N LYS A 25 -15.47 -6.79 11.15
CA LYS A 25 -14.71 -7.42 12.26
C LYS A 25 -13.26 -6.90 12.45
N GLY A 26 -13.02 -5.62 12.13
CA GLY A 26 -11.69 -5.01 12.31
C GLY A 26 -10.62 -5.55 11.36
N ALA A 27 -11.04 -6.13 10.23
CA ALA A 27 -10.16 -6.56 9.15
C ALA A 27 -9.40 -5.37 8.56
N PHE A 28 -8.14 -5.62 8.22
CA PHE A 28 -7.31 -4.70 7.46
C PHE A 28 -6.40 -5.54 6.57
N GLU A 29 -6.65 -5.48 5.27
CA GLU A 29 -5.90 -6.20 4.25
C GLU A 29 -5.62 -5.24 3.10
N VAL A 30 -4.42 -5.35 2.55
CA VAL A 30 -3.97 -4.58 1.39
C VAL A 30 -3.59 -5.60 0.33
N LEU A 31 -4.23 -5.48 -0.84
CA LEU A 31 -3.97 -6.34 -1.98
C LEU A 31 -3.40 -5.49 -3.12
N VAL A 32 -2.50 -6.08 -3.90
CA VAL A 32 -1.99 -5.54 -5.16
C VAL A 32 -2.13 -6.62 -6.21
N ASN A 33 -2.87 -6.34 -7.29
CA ASN A 33 -3.15 -7.31 -8.35
C ASN A 33 -3.68 -8.66 -7.80
N ASP A 34 -4.66 -8.59 -6.90
CA ASP A 34 -5.27 -9.73 -6.21
C ASP A 34 -4.35 -10.54 -5.27
N GLU A 35 -3.09 -10.12 -5.10
CA GLU A 35 -2.15 -10.73 -4.16
C GLU A 35 -2.08 -9.94 -2.84
N VAL A 36 -1.99 -10.66 -1.71
CA VAL A 36 -1.93 -10.04 -0.38
C VAL A 36 -0.56 -9.40 -0.17
N LEU A 37 -0.53 -8.07 -0.13
CA LEU A 37 0.66 -7.30 0.26
C LEU A 37 0.79 -7.24 1.79
N TYR A 38 -0.33 -7.04 2.49
CA TYR A 38 -0.39 -6.99 3.95
C TYR A 38 -1.70 -7.55 4.46
N SER A 39 -1.67 -8.30 5.57
CA SER A 39 -2.86 -8.72 6.29
C SER A 39 -2.67 -8.63 7.79
N LYS A 40 -3.53 -7.84 8.45
CA LYS A 40 -3.59 -7.74 9.92
C LYS A 40 -3.88 -9.09 10.57
N LYS A 41 -4.63 -9.97 9.89
CA LYS A 41 -4.94 -11.31 10.40
C LYS A 41 -3.69 -12.18 10.44
N GLN A 42 -2.78 -12.01 9.47
CA GLN A 42 -1.52 -12.75 9.40
C GLN A 42 -0.45 -12.17 10.32
N SER A 43 -0.31 -10.85 10.37
CA SER A 43 0.67 -10.17 11.24
C SER A 43 0.26 -10.13 12.72
N GLY A 44 -1.03 -10.29 13.02
CA GLY A 44 -1.58 -10.16 14.37
C GLY A 44 -1.73 -8.72 14.88
N ARG A 45 -1.38 -7.71 14.08
CA ARG A 45 -1.45 -6.28 14.44
C ARG A 45 -1.87 -5.42 13.25
N HIS A 46 -2.19 -4.16 13.50
CA HIS A 46 -2.35 -3.20 12.40
C HIS A 46 -0.98 -2.85 11.79
N ALA A 47 -0.99 -2.32 10.56
CA ALA A 47 0.24 -1.88 9.91
C ALA A 47 0.83 -0.69 10.69
N GLU A 48 2.15 -0.70 10.87
CA GLU A 48 2.86 0.47 11.38
C GLU A 48 2.83 1.59 10.32
N PRO A 49 2.98 2.87 10.73
CA PRO A 49 3.07 3.97 9.79
C PRO A 49 4.18 3.72 8.74
N GLY A 50 3.83 3.82 7.46
CA GLY A 50 4.75 3.59 6.35
C GLY A 50 5.07 2.12 6.00
N GLU A 51 4.64 1.14 6.81
CA GLU A 51 4.93 -0.28 6.55
C GLU A 51 4.36 -0.76 5.21
N VAL A 52 3.11 -0.38 4.90
CA VAL A 52 2.48 -0.72 3.61
C VAL A 52 3.23 -0.12 2.44
N LEU A 53 3.71 1.13 2.57
CA LEU A 53 4.49 1.79 1.53
C LEU A 53 5.83 1.06 1.31
N GLN A 54 6.53 0.67 2.38
CA GLN A 54 7.78 -0.08 2.27
C GLN A 54 7.59 -1.45 1.59
N LEU A 55 6.51 -2.16 1.93
CA LEU A 55 6.17 -3.43 1.27
C LEU A 55 5.86 -3.21 -0.22
N PHE A 56 5.14 -2.14 -0.54
CA PHE A 56 4.83 -1.79 -1.93
C PHE A 56 6.10 -1.43 -2.72
N GLU A 57 7.03 -0.66 -2.13
CA GLU A 57 8.34 -0.34 -2.72
C GLU A 57 9.15 -1.60 -3.04
N GLN A 58 9.14 -2.59 -2.14
CA GLN A 58 9.78 -3.88 -2.36
C GLN A 58 9.12 -4.66 -3.50
N LEU A 59 7.79 -4.58 -3.62
CA LEU A 59 7.03 -5.25 -4.66
C LEU A 59 7.31 -4.66 -6.06
N VAL A 60 7.29 -3.33 -6.19
CA VAL A 60 7.47 -2.67 -7.51
C VAL A 60 8.94 -2.59 -7.95
N GLY A 61 9.86 -2.69 -7.00
CA GLY A 61 11.30 -2.70 -7.26
C GLY A 61 11.93 -1.31 -7.36
N ALA A 62 13.26 -1.28 -7.27
CA ALA A 62 14.06 -0.04 -7.21
C ALA A 62 14.04 0.77 -8.51
N ASP A 63 13.68 0.15 -9.64
CA ASP A 63 13.63 0.80 -10.96
C ASP A 63 12.37 1.65 -11.14
N VAL A 64 11.39 1.55 -10.24
CA VAL A 64 10.18 2.37 -10.26
C VAL A 64 10.35 3.57 -9.32
N PRO A 65 10.56 4.78 -9.86
CA PRO A 65 10.80 5.97 -9.05
C PRO A 65 9.53 6.42 -8.31
N LYS A 66 9.73 7.10 -7.18
CA LYS A 66 8.63 7.78 -6.47
C LYS A 66 8.16 9.03 -7.21
N TYR A 67 6.90 9.38 -6.99
CA TYR A 67 6.25 10.60 -7.40
C TYR A 67 6.17 11.61 -6.22
N PRO A 68 6.15 12.94 -6.48
CA PRO A 68 6.58 13.54 -7.73
C PRO A 68 8.09 13.35 -7.89
N GLN A 69 8.54 13.08 -9.11
CA GLN A 69 9.95 13.23 -9.43
C GLN A 69 10.23 14.73 -9.32
N SER A 70 11.00 15.13 -8.30
CA SER A 70 11.48 16.51 -8.19
C SER A 70 12.11 16.91 -9.53
N LYS A 71 11.66 18.04 -10.08
CA LYS A 71 12.25 18.65 -11.27
C LYS A 71 13.71 19.00 -11.05
#